data_AF-A0AA39L5Y2-F1
#
_entry.id   AF-A0AA39L5Y2-F1
#
_cell.length_a   1.000
_cell.length_b   1.000
_cell.length_c   1.000
_cell.angle_alpha   90.00
_cell.angle_beta   90.00
_cell.angle_gamma   90.00
#
_symmetry.space_group_name_H-M   'P 1'
#
loop_
_entity.id
_entity.type
_entity.pdbx_description
1 polymer ?
#
loop_
_entity_poly.entity_id
_entity_poly.type
_entity_poly.pdbx_seq_one_letter_code
_entity_poly.pdbx_strand_id
1 'polypeptide(L)'
;MFSTRSLDMTTTLLQKVSLGVALFGTASHAINVQWNSKDSIKEAAATAAYGLVKFYTGNNTGDVAGNLPAPHFWWEAGAMFGTLVDYWDMTGDESYNNITMQALIHQAGKDRDYMPENQTLQMGNDDQGFWVMSAMSAAEKRFPDPPEDEPQWLGLAQSAFNEWTGRWDEEHCGGGIRWQVFTFNTGFDYKNTISNGCFFNTASRLARYTGNKTYAEWAEKIFQWQLDTGLINDNWDVFDGRHVLQDDSCGKIDRHQWTYNAGVYLVGAATMWNHTEDEKWRNRTAGLLNNTVDMFFTDQVVYEQYCEPSGGCNQDQRTFKGYLLRWLAHTWQVAPFTRDAITPLLRKSGEAAAAACVGPAIENFRGHDGTACGFTWLPNPQGPFDGKVGVGEQMNALDAFMYNLVADARPPVTKSDGGTSRGNPSGGVSDEKKIHRDRPMTVADRVGAGFVTAILVAGMVAFATWMVWEEKHVLLQPVPPLHGSKRASKLPADQRGGAEIGQ
;
A
#
# COMPACT_ATOMS: atom_id res chain seq x y z
N MET A 1 12.07 -60.68 76.63
CA MET A 1 13.05 -61.17 75.62
C MET A 1 12.40 -60.91 74.28
N PHE A 2 12.83 -59.88 73.52
CA PHE A 2 12.06 -59.25 72.42
C PHE A 2 10.71 -58.64 72.89
N SER A 3 9.91 -57.85 72.15
CA SER A 3 10.09 -56.75 71.15
C SER A 3 8.66 -56.13 70.92
N THR A 4 8.34 -54.99 70.27
CA THR A 4 9.01 -54.08 69.31
C THR A 4 8.45 -52.64 69.39
N ARG A 5 9.19 -51.67 68.80
CA ARG A 5 8.85 -50.26 68.44
C ARG A 5 7.38 -49.83 68.26
N SER A 6 7.05 -48.65 68.77
CA SER A 6 6.63 -47.42 68.02
C SER A 6 6.70 -46.24 69.03
N LEU A 7 7.30 -45.07 68.80
CA LEU A 7 7.37 -44.14 67.66
C LEU A 7 6.08 -43.29 67.53
N ASP A 8 6.07 -42.17 68.23
CA ASP A 8 5.26 -41.00 67.92
C ASP A 8 6.07 -39.72 68.28
N MET A 9 6.08 -38.71 67.41
CA MET A 9 6.96 -37.53 67.55
C MET A 9 6.34 -36.27 66.93
N THR A 10 5.43 -35.65 67.67
CA THR A 10 4.82 -34.37 67.29
C THR A 10 5.65 -33.19 67.80
N THR A 11 6.47 -32.59 66.93
CA THR A 11 7.22 -31.37 67.24
C THR A 11 6.93 -30.28 66.21
N THR A 12 6.18 -29.26 66.61
CA THR A 12 5.80 -28.12 65.79
C THR A 12 6.98 -27.17 65.61
N LEU A 13 7.33 -26.79 64.38
CA LEU A 13 8.04 -25.53 64.12
C LEU A 13 7.72 -24.93 62.74
N LEU A 14 7.90 -23.62 62.64
CA LEU A 14 7.53 -22.82 61.48
C LEU A 14 8.65 -22.83 60.43
N GLN A 15 8.28 -22.96 59.15
CA GLN A 15 8.43 -21.87 58.17
C GLN A 15 7.96 -22.34 56.78
N LYS A 16 6.93 -21.68 56.24
CA LYS A 16 6.66 -21.67 54.80
C LYS A 16 6.60 -20.21 54.35
N VAL A 17 7.64 -19.77 53.65
CA VAL A 17 7.62 -18.51 52.91
C VAL A 17 6.76 -18.75 51.67
N SER A 18 5.48 -18.35 51.74
CA SER A 18 4.63 -18.30 50.56
C SER A 18 5.15 -17.21 49.63
N LEU A 19 5.92 -17.61 48.62
CA LEU A 19 6.39 -16.70 47.59
C LEU A 19 5.19 -16.27 46.74
N GLY A 20 4.57 -15.16 47.12
CA GLY A 20 3.46 -14.56 46.38
C GLY A 20 3.96 -14.06 45.03
N VAL A 21 3.86 -14.90 44.01
CA VAL A 21 4.04 -14.48 42.62
C VAL A 21 2.87 -13.56 42.29
N ALA A 22 3.10 -12.26 42.49
CA ALA A 22 2.25 -11.24 41.92
C ALA A 22 2.37 -11.35 40.40
N LEU A 23 1.37 -12.00 39.79
CA LEU A 23 1.10 -11.83 38.37
C LEU A 23 0.77 -10.36 38.17
N PHE A 24 1.78 -9.58 37.80
CA PHE A 24 1.60 -8.36 37.02
C PHE A 24 0.98 -8.79 35.69
N GLY A 25 -0.33 -8.98 35.69
CA GLY A 25 -1.08 -9.00 34.45
C GLY A 25 -0.82 -7.67 33.77
N THR A 26 -0.22 -7.72 32.58
CA THR A 26 -0.13 -6.55 31.73
C THR A 26 -1.56 -6.04 31.54
N ALA A 27 -1.79 -4.76 31.84
CA ALA A 27 -3.04 -4.14 31.47
C ALA A 27 -3.11 -4.19 29.94
N SER A 28 -4.01 -5.02 29.40
CA SER A 28 -4.20 -5.11 27.95
C SER A 28 -4.61 -3.72 27.46
N HIS A 29 -3.76 -3.09 26.64
CA HIS A 29 -3.99 -1.75 26.13
C HIS A 29 -4.94 -1.77 24.93
N ALA A 30 -6.03 -2.53 25.03
CA ALA A 30 -7.08 -2.58 24.00
C ALA A 30 -7.62 -1.17 23.72
N ILE A 31 -7.79 -0.81 22.44
CA ILE A 31 -8.15 0.54 22.02
C ILE A 31 -9.64 0.81 22.31
N ASN A 32 -9.94 1.26 23.53
CA ASN A 32 -11.29 1.56 23.99
C ASN A 32 -11.65 3.04 23.75
N VAL A 33 -12.54 3.31 22.80
CA VAL A 33 -12.83 4.68 22.33
C VAL A 33 -14.18 5.19 22.84
N GLN A 34 -14.16 6.31 23.55
CA GLN A 34 -15.37 7.06 23.90
C GLN A 34 -15.73 7.99 22.75
N TRP A 35 -16.58 7.53 21.83
CA TRP A 35 -16.91 8.20 20.56
C TRP A 35 -17.59 9.58 20.67
N ASN A 36 -17.99 10.00 21.86
CA ASN A 36 -18.47 11.35 22.19
C ASN A 36 -17.40 12.27 22.80
N SER A 37 -16.19 11.76 23.07
CA SER A 37 -15.06 12.48 23.62
C SER A 37 -13.96 12.65 22.55
N LYS A 38 -13.68 13.90 22.18
CA LYS A 38 -12.65 14.22 21.18
C LYS A 38 -11.26 13.75 21.64
N ASP A 39 -10.98 13.89 22.92
CA ASP A 39 -9.68 13.52 23.50
C ASP A 39 -9.49 11.99 23.49
N SER A 40 -10.55 11.20 23.72
CA SER A 40 -10.48 9.74 23.60
C SER A 40 -10.31 9.26 22.15
N ILE A 41 -10.93 9.95 21.18
CA ILE A 41 -10.69 9.68 19.75
C ILE A 41 -9.25 10.03 19.36
N LYS A 42 -8.69 11.14 19.88
CA LYS A 42 -7.28 11.51 19.69
C LYS A 42 -6.33 10.51 20.35
N GLU A 43 -6.63 10.02 21.55
CA GLU A 43 -5.84 8.98 22.24
C GLU A 43 -5.83 7.65 21.46
N ALA A 44 -6.98 7.25 20.90
CA ALA A 44 -7.09 6.09 20.02
C ALA A 44 -6.29 6.27 18.73
N ALA A 45 -6.42 7.43 18.07
CA ALA A 45 -5.64 7.77 16.89
C ALA A 45 -4.12 7.82 17.19
N ALA A 46 -3.70 8.43 18.30
CA ALA A 46 -2.29 8.48 18.72
C ALA A 46 -1.72 7.08 19.00
N THR A 47 -2.52 6.20 19.60
CA THR A 47 -2.16 4.79 19.83
C THR A 47 -1.99 4.04 18.50
N ALA A 48 -2.92 4.22 17.56
CA ALA A 48 -2.84 3.62 16.22
C ALA A 48 -1.65 4.16 15.41
N ALA A 49 -1.43 5.47 15.42
CA ALA A 49 -0.30 6.14 14.76
C ALA A 49 1.04 5.72 15.35
N TYR A 50 1.15 5.63 16.69
CA TYR A 50 2.34 5.09 17.35
C TYR A 50 2.62 3.65 16.92
N GLY A 51 1.59 2.81 16.73
CA GLY A 51 1.74 1.48 16.14
C GLY A 51 2.22 1.52 14.68
N LEU A 52 1.60 2.36 13.85
CA LEU A 52 1.87 2.48 12.41
C LEU A 52 3.32 2.91 12.14
N VAL A 53 3.84 3.91 12.85
CA VAL A 53 5.22 4.39 12.64
C VAL A 53 6.30 3.39 13.04
N LYS A 54 5.95 2.25 13.66
CA LYS A 54 6.92 1.19 14.03
C LYS A 54 7.26 0.25 12.89
N PHE A 55 6.46 0.24 11.82
CA PHE A 55 6.81 -0.43 10.57
C PHE A 55 7.83 0.38 9.75
N TYR A 56 7.88 1.70 9.94
CA TYR A 56 8.80 2.58 9.21
C TYR A 56 10.20 2.55 9.81
N THR A 57 11.20 2.35 8.95
CA THR A 57 12.62 2.34 9.33
C THR A 57 13.44 3.41 8.59
N GLY A 58 12.90 4.07 7.56
CA GLY A 58 13.61 5.03 6.71
C GLY A 58 14.19 6.28 7.39
N ASN A 59 13.90 6.50 8.68
CA ASN A 59 14.54 7.52 9.51
C ASN A 59 15.79 7.03 10.27
N ASN A 60 16.14 5.74 10.18
CA ASN A 60 17.37 5.19 10.75
C ASN A 60 18.60 5.57 9.91
N THR A 61 19.76 5.71 10.55
CA THR A 61 21.04 5.91 9.88
C THR A 61 21.40 4.72 8.99
N GLY A 62 21.27 4.90 7.67
CA GLY A 62 21.62 3.90 6.66
C GLY A 62 20.42 3.34 5.88
N ASP A 63 19.19 3.56 6.35
CA ASP A 63 17.97 3.27 5.60
C ASP A 63 17.62 4.42 4.63
N VAL A 64 16.62 4.20 3.78
CA VAL A 64 16.15 5.18 2.77
C VAL A 64 14.88 5.88 3.26
N ALA A 65 14.93 7.20 3.44
CA ALA A 65 13.79 7.98 3.91
C ALA A 65 12.61 7.87 2.94
N GLY A 66 11.42 7.61 3.46
CA GLY A 66 10.21 7.38 2.66
C GLY A 66 10.04 5.99 2.04
N ASN A 67 10.98 5.06 2.24
CA ASN A 67 10.73 3.63 1.95
C ASN A 67 10.19 2.91 3.19
N LEU A 68 9.31 1.93 2.98
CA LEU A 68 8.94 0.91 3.98
C LEU A 68 9.74 -0.38 3.73
N PRO A 69 9.93 -1.24 4.75
CA PRO A 69 10.47 -2.59 4.58
C PRO A 69 9.56 -3.47 3.71
N ALA A 70 10.11 -4.57 3.17
CA ALA A 70 9.29 -5.61 2.55
C ALA A 70 8.27 -6.19 3.56
N PRO A 71 7.02 -6.51 3.15
CA PRO A 71 6.55 -6.67 1.77
C PRO A 71 5.97 -5.40 1.11
N HIS A 72 6.11 -4.23 1.73
CA HIS A 72 5.43 -3.01 1.31
C HIS A 72 6.01 -2.42 0.02
N PHE A 73 5.14 -1.95 -0.87
CA PHE A 73 5.54 -1.24 -2.09
C PHE A 73 5.81 0.25 -1.83
N TRP A 74 6.53 0.91 -2.74
CA TRP A 74 6.93 2.31 -2.58
C TRP A 74 5.74 3.28 -2.46
N TRP A 75 4.63 3.02 -3.16
CA TRP A 75 3.43 3.83 -3.09
C TRP A 75 2.69 3.73 -1.74
N GLU A 76 2.73 2.55 -1.08
CA GLU A 76 2.10 2.32 0.24
C GLU A 76 2.74 3.23 1.30
N ALA A 77 4.05 3.49 1.19
CA ALA A 77 4.74 4.46 2.02
C ALA A 77 4.25 5.90 1.75
N GLY A 78 4.09 6.29 0.48
CA GLY A 78 3.54 7.61 0.11
C GLY A 78 2.12 7.83 0.63
N ALA A 79 1.30 6.78 0.63
CA ALA A 79 -0.04 6.78 1.20
C ALA A 79 -0.03 6.89 2.74
N MET A 80 0.89 6.17 3.41
CA MET A 80 1.13 6.26 4.86
C MET A 80 1.59 7.66 5.29
N PHE A 81 2.46 8.34 4.53
CA PHE A 81 2.84 9.72 4.85
C PHE A 81 1.69 10.70 4.63
N GLY A 82 0.77 10.43 3.69
CA GLY A 82 -0.52 11.10 3.61
C GLY A 82 -1.38 10.89 4.86
N THR A 83 -1.39 9.68 5.43
CA THR A 83 -2.06 9.39 6.71
C THR A 83 -1.47 10.20 7.87
N LEU A 84 -0.16 10.41 7.89
CA LEU A 84 0.51 11.18 8.95
C LEU A 84 0.29 12.71 8.82
N VAL A 85 0.19 13.23 7.59
CA VAL A 85 -0.30 14.61 7.34
C VAL A 85 -1.73 14.76 7.85
N ASP A 86 -2.60 13.80 7.55
CA ASP A 86 -4.01 13.82 7.94
C ASP A 86 -4.21 13.64 9.46
N TYR A 87 -3.36 12.83 10.10
CA TYR A 87 -3.30 12.68 11.56
C TYR A 87 -2.96 13.99 12.26
N TRP A 88 -1.93 14.71 11.80
CA TRP A 88 -1.56 16.02 12.37
C TRP A 88 -2.71 17.03 12.26
N ASP A 89 -3.39 17.11 11.10
CA ASP A 89 -4.52 18.02 10.87
C ASP A 89 -5.75 17.69 11.73
N MET A 90 -6.08 16.40 11.89
CA MET A 90 -7.22 15.94 12.69
C MET A 90 -6.97 16.04 14.21
N THR A 91 -5.73 15.79 14.67
CA THR A 91 -5.42 15.66 16.10
C THR A 91 -4.69 16.88 16.69
N GLY A 92 -3.86 17.57 15.91
CA GLY A 92 -2.92 18.58 16.37
C GLY A 92 -1.61 18.02 16.98
N ASP A 93 -1.35 16.71 16.88
CA ASP A 93 -0.09 16.11 17.32
C ASP A 93 1.00 16.25 16.23
N GLU A 94 2.12 16.88 16.59
CA GLU A 94 3.25 17.14 15.68
C GLU A 94 4.33 16.06 15.70
N SER A 95 4.18 15.01 16.52
CA SER A 95 5.19 13.98 16.82
C SER A 95 5.80 13.31 15.58
N TYR A 96 5.07 13.26 14.46
CA TYR A 96 5.49 12.61 13.22
C TYR A 96 5.76 13.58 12.06
N ASN A 97 5.66 14.90 12.29
CA ASN A 97 5.82 15.90 11.23
C ASN A 97 7.21 15.85 10.59
N ASN A 98 8.26 15.70 11.39
CA ASN A 98 9.65 15.69 10.89
C ASN A 98 9.93 14.48 9.98
N ILE A 99 9.52 13.27 10.36
CA ILE A 99 9.71 12.08 9.52
C ILE A 99 8.85 12.11 8.26
N THR A 100 7.66 12.71 8.35
CA THR A 100 6.73 12.87 7.23
C THR A 100 7.25 13.86 6.21
N MET A 101 7.72 15.03 6.67
CA MET A 101 8.40 16.01 5.83
C MET A 101 9.65 15.41 5.16
N GLN A 102 10.51 14.72 5.93
CA GLN A 102 11.72 14.09 5.41
C GLN A 102 11.41 13.07 4.30
N ALA A 103 10.41 12.20 4.49
CA ALA A 103 9.99 11.22 3.51
C ALA A 103 9.41 11.84 2.24
N LEU A 104 8.47 12.78 2.39
CA LEU A 104 7.82 13.46 1.27
C LEU A 104 8.80 14.31 0.44
N ILE A 105 9.84 14.88 1.05
CA ILE A 105 10.92 15.58 0.32
C ILE A 105 11.88 14.58 -0.35
N HIS A 106 12.34 13.55 0.37
CA HIS A 106 13.35 12.62 -0.16
C HIS A 106 12.86 11.85 -1.40
N GLN A 107 11.60 11.41 -1.39
CA GLN A 107 11.02 10.64 -2.48
C GLN A 107 10.52 11.50 -3.66
N ALA A 108 10.55 12.83 -3.53
CA ALA A 108 10.23 13.74 -4.63
C ALA A 108 11.20 13.67 -5.82
N GLY A 109 12.34 12.99 -5.68
CA GLY A 109 13.36 12.87 -6.71
C GLY A 109 14.17 14.15 -6.95
N LYS A 110 15.15 14.06 -7.84
CA LYS A 110 16.01 15.20 -8.21
C LYS A 110 15.22 16.30 -8.92
N ASP A 111 14.25 15.89 -9.73
CA ASP A 111 13.48 16.73 -10.64
C ASP A 111 12.16 17.24 -10.03
N ARG A 112 11.84 16.83 -8.78
CA ARG A 112 10.74 17.35 -7.94
C ARG A 112 9.36 17.03 -8.54
N ASP A 113 9.15 15.75 -8.74
CA ASP A 113 8.09 15.12 -9.55
C ASP A 113 7.48 13.86 -8.90
N TYR A 114 8.14 13.24 -7.92
CA TYR A 114 7.88 11.86 -7.48
C TYR A 114 8.17 10.79 -8.56
N MET A 115 9.22 10.97 -9.35
CA MET A 115 9.84 9.91 -10.18
C MET A 115 11.30 9.63 -9.79
N PRO A 116 11.61 9.21 -8.55
CA PRO A 116 12.97 8.85 -8.16
C PRO A 116 13.50 7.65 -8.98
N GLU A 117 14.67 7.82 -9.60
CA GLU A 117 15.32 6.86 -10.51
C GLU A 117 15.30 5.40 -10.01
N ASN A 118 15.47 5.19 -8.70
CA ASN A 118 15.50 3.87 -8.07
C ASN A 118 14.18 3.08 -8.22
N GLN A 119 13.05 3.75 -8.41
CA GLN A 119 11.71 3.13 -8.48
C GLN A 119 11.24 2.84 -9.90
N THR A 120 12.06 3.13 -10.92
CA THR A 120 11.74 2.99 -12.36
C THR A 120 11.07 1.64 -12.73
N LEU A 121 11.54 0.53 -12.17
CA LEU A 121 11.04 -0.82 -12.46
C LEU A 121 9.64 -1.13 -11.89
N GLN A 122 9.06 -0.23 -11.10
CA GLN A 122 7.74 -0.38 -10.47
C GLN A 122 6.88 0.89 -10.63
N MET A 123 7.31 1.85 -11.46
CA MET A 123 6.71 3.19 -11.53
C MET A 123 5.38 3.20 -12.31
N GLY A 124 4.27 3.04 -11.59
CA GLY A 124 2.93 3.40 -12.03
C GLY A 124 2.64 4.90 -11.93
N ASN A 125 1.64 5.38 -12.71
CA ASN A 125 1.09 6.72 -12.55
C ASN A 125 0.22 6.83 -11.29
N ASP A 126 -0.34 5.71 -10.83
CA ASP A 126 -0.95 5.53 -9.52
C ASP A 126 0.10 5.52 -8.40
N ASP A 127 1.25 4.84 -8.56
CA ASP A 127 2.36 4.90 -7.61
C ASP A 127 2.81 6.36 -7.35
N GLN A 128 3.14 7.09 -8.42
CA GLN A 128 3.42 8.54 -8.37
C GLN A 128 2.21 9.30 -7.77
N GLY A 129 1.00 8.91 -8.17
CA GLY A 129 -0.26 9.49 -7.75
C GLY A 129 -0.50 9.52 -6.25
N PHE A 130 -0.14 8.46 -5.52
CA PHE A 130 -0.29 8.43 -4.06
C PHE A 130 0.63 9.44 -3.35
N TRP A 131 1.89 9.55 -3.77
CA TRP A 131 2.81 10.56 -3.24
C TRP A 131 2.33 11.99 -3.56
N VAL A 132 1.86 12.21 -4.79
CA VAL A 132 1.30 13.50 -5.25
C VAL A 132 0.04 13.89 -4.47
N MET A 133 -0.88 12.95 -4.24
CA MET A 133 -2.09 13.21 -3.45
C MET A 133 -1.77 13.54 -1.98
N SER A 134 -0.71 12.95 -1.41
CA SER A 134 -0.21 13.27 -0.07
C SER A 134 0.43 14.67 -0.01
N ALA A 135 1.22 15.07 -1.02
CA ALA A 135 1.72 16.45 -1.15
C ALA A 135 0.57 17.46 -1.35
N MET A 136 -0.44 17.13 -2.15
CA MET A 136 -1.64 17.96 -2.29
C MET A 136 -2.38 18.12 -0.95
N SER A 137 -2.47 17.07 -0.13
CA SER A 137 -3.04 17.14 1.22
C SER A 137 -2.21 18.05 2.14
N ALA A 138 -0.88 17.99 2.07
CA ALA A 138 0.01 18.85 2.86
C ALA A 138 -0.22 20.33 2.54
N ALA A 139 -0.36 20.68 1.25
CA ALA A 139 -0.71 22.03 0.81
C ALA A 139 -2.12 22.48 1.30
N GLU A 140 -3.12 21.60 1.18
CA GLU A 140 -4.51 21.84 1.59
C GLU A 140 -4.71 21.98 3.10
N LYS A 141 -3.88 21.31 3.91
CA LYS A 141 -4.02 21.31 5.37
C LYS A 141 -3.10 22.30 6.06
N ARG A 142 -2.22 22.95 5.29
CA ARG A 142 -1.12 23.81 5.76
C ARG A 142 -0.16 23.06 6.68
N PHE A 143 0.11 21.80 6.35
CA PHE A 143 1.21 21.05 6.95
C PHE A 143 2.50 21.86 6.77
N PRO A 144 3.43 21.88 7.75
CA PRO A 144 4.59 22.76 7.72
C PRO A 144 5.32 22.76 6.37
N ASP A 145 5.55 23.95 5.82
CA ASP A 145 6.20 24.10 4.52
C ASP A 145 7.70 23.73 4.59
N PRO A 146 8.26 23.07 3.55
CA PRO A 146 9.69 22.73 3.50
C PRO A 146 10.60 23.97 3.47
N PRO A 147 11.91 23.79 3.75
CA PRO A 147 12.94 24.82 3.54
C PRO A 147 12.84 25.51 2.17
N GLU A 148 13.30 26.76 2.07
CA GLU A 148 13.02 27.59 0.88
C GLU A 148 13.60 27.03 -0.43
N ASP A 149 14.71 26.31 -0.32
CA ASP A 149 15.43 25.61 -1.38
C ASP A 149 14.86 24.22 -1.72
N GLU A 150 14.10 23.59 -0.82
CA GLU A 150 13.50 22.26 -1.01
C GLU A 150 12.18 22.30 -1.81
N PRO A 151 11.76 21.18 -2.45
CA PRO A 151 10.48 21.11 -3.14
C PRO A 151 9.32 21.44 -2.20
N GLN A 152 8.32 22.12 -2.73
CA GLN A 152 7.18 22.64 -1.96
C GLN A 152 5.92 21.87 -2.35
N TRP A 153 5.01 21.65 -1.38
CA TRP A 153 3.87 20.74 -1.50
C TRP A 153 2.99 21.02 -2.73
N LEU A 154 2.65 22.29 -2.97
CA LEU A 154 1.89 22.68 -4.17
C LEU A 154 2.70 22.50 -5.47
N GLY A 155 4.00 22.82 -5.43
CA GLY A 155 4.88 22.68 -6.59
C GLY A 155 5.03 21.23 -7.07
N LEU A 156 5.10 20.29 -6.14
CA LEU A 156 5.17 18.85 -6.43
C LEU A 156 3.92 18.34 -7.14
N ALA A 157 2.74 18.73 -6.65
CA ALA A 157 1.47 18.38 -7.30
C ALA A 157 1.34 19.00 -8.71
N GLN A 158 1.91 20.19 -8.93
CA GLN A 158 1.94 20.83 -10.25
C GLN A 158 2.92 20.15 -11.23
N SER A 159 4.06 19.63 -10.77
CA SER A 159 4.99 18.85 -11.62
C SER A 159 4.32 17.61 -12.20
N ALA A 160 3.84 16.72 -11.33
CA ALA A 160 3.25 15.46 -11.76
C ALA A 160 1.96 15.66 -12.59
N PHE A 161 1.16 16.68 -12.27
CA PHE A 161 0.02 17.06 -13.12
C PHE A 161 0.48 17.36 -14.56
N ASN A 162 1.51 18.19 -14.74
CA ASN A 162 2.01 18.56 -16.05
C ASN A 162 2.55 17.33 -16.82
N GLU A 163 3.27 16.43 -16.14
CA GLU A 163 3.69 15.15 -16.72
C GLU A 163 2.51 14.27 -17.17
N TRP A 164 1.47 14.14 -16.35
CA TRP A 164 0.28 13.35 -16.71
C TRP A 164 -0.45 13.94 -17.92
N THR A 165 -0.45 15.27 -18.12
CA THR A 165 -0.95 15.86 -19.38
C THR A 165 -0.16 15.41 -20.60
N GLY A 166 1.16 15.21 -20.47
CA GLY A 166 2.05 14.71 -21.53
C GLY A 166 2.02 13.19 -21.73
N ARG A 167 1.48 12.43 -20.76
CA ARG A 167 1.24 10.97 -20.83
C ARG A 167 -0.18 10.62 -21.29
N TRP A 168 -1.06 11.61 -21.48
CA TRP A 168 -2.43 11.38 -21.93
C TRP A 168 -2.46 10.87 -23.37
N ASP A 169 -2.81 9.60 -23.51
CA ASP A 169 -2.71 8.85 -24.75
C ASP A 169 -4.06 8.86 -25.50
N GLU A 170 -4.24 9.89 -26.34
CA GLU A 170 -5.43 10.10 -27.19
C GLU A 170 -5.59 9.01 -28.27
N GLU A 171 -4.49 8.40 -28.70
CA GLU A 171 -4.42 7.48 -29.84
C GLU A 171 -5.11 6.15 -29.52
N HIS A 172 -4.86 5.62 -28.31
CA HIS A 172 -5.43 4.35 -27.87
C HIS A 172 -6.57 4.61 -26.88
N CYS A 173 -7.75 4.06 -27.16
CA CYS A 173 -8.95 4.22 -26.31
C CYS A 173 -9.43 5.66 -26.09
N GLY A 174 -9.14 6.58 -27.01
CA GLY A 174 -9.67 7.94 -27.01
C GLY A 174 -9.26 8.78 -25.80
N GLY A 175 -8.07 8.49 -25.24
CA GLY A 175 -7.57 9.12 -24.03
C GLY A 175 -7.23 8.12 -22.92
N GLY A 176 -7.08 8.65 -21.71
CA GLY A 176 -6.64 7.93 -20.53
C GLY A 176 -5.12 7.77 -20.47
N ILE A 177 -4.54 7.96 -19.29
CA ILE A 177 -3.17 7.52 -19.02
C ILE A 177 -3.14 6.01 -18.77
N ARG A 178 -2.00 5.39 -19.06
CA ARG A 178 -1.73 3.97 -18.77
C ARG A 178 -1.40 3.77 -17.30
N TRP A 179 -1.49 2.54 -16.83
CA TRP A 179 -1.05 2.19 -15.47
C TRP A 179 0.42 2.53 -15.29
N GLN A 180 1.30 1.81 -15.98
CA GLN A 180 2.75 2.03 -15.90
C GLN A 180 3.21 3.28 -16.67
N VAL A 181 4.26 3.94 -16.17
CA VAL A 181 4.88 5.10 -16.84
C VAL A 181 5.82 4.67 -17.97
N PHE A 182 6.52 3.55 -17.80
CA PHE A 182 7.56 3.07 -18.72
C PHE A 182 7.08 1.88 -19.58
N THR A 183 7.45 1.90 -20.86
CA THR A 183 7.04 0.91 -21.88
C THR A 183 7.44 -0.52 -21.58
N PHE A 184 8.50 -0.71 -20.79
CA PHE A 184 9.06 -2.01 -20.43
C PHE A 184 8.46 -2.62 -19.15
N ASN A 185 7.65 -1.88 -18.40
CA ASN A 185 7.01 -2.41 -17.19
C ASN A 185 5.75 -3.20 -17.56
N THR A 186 5.55 -4.35 -16.91
CA THR A 186 4.35 -5.19 -17.07
C THR A 186 3.09 -4.38 -16.72
N GLY A 187 2.10 -4.35 -17.62
CA GLY A 187 0.87 -3.56 -17.43
C GLY A 187 0.90 -2.17 -18.08
N PHE A 188 1.93 -1.81 -18.85
CA PHE A 188 1.90 -0.60 -19.70
C PHE A 188 0.80 -0.67 -20.79
N ASP A 189 0.35 -1.86 -21.15
CA ASP A 189 -0.82 -2.09 -22.00
C ASP A 189 -2.15 -1.85 -21.28
N TYR A 190 -2.18 -1.79 -19.95
CA TYR A 190 -3.38 -1.60 -19.14
C TYR A 190 -3.64 -0.11 -18.88
N LYS A 191 -4.87 0.37 -19.13
CA LYS A 191 -5.36 1.67 -18.65
C LYS A 191 -6.27 1.41 -17.45
N ASN A 192 -5.73 1.59 -16.25
CA ASN A 192 -6.46 1.37 -14.99
C ASN A 192 -7.17 2.65 -14.49
N THR A 193 -8.20 2.44 -13.69
CA THR A 193 -9.06 3.50 -13.16
C THR A 193 -8.35 4.30 -12.07
N ILE A 194 -7.50 3.67 -11.26
CA ILE A 194 -6.76 4.34 -10.17
C ILE A 194 -5.73 5.35 -10.70
N SER A 195 -4.94 5.06 -11.74
CA SER A 195 -3.97 6.03 -12.31
C SER A 195 -4.69 7.28 -12.82
N ASN A 196 -5.75 7.08 -13.60
CA ASN A 196 -6.62 8.15 -14.07
C ASN A 196 -7.34 8.85 -12.90
N GLY A 197 -7.62 8.12 -11.82
CA GLY A 197 -8.23 8.61 -10.59
C GLY A 197 -7.32 9.55 -9.80
N CYS A 198 -6.05 9.18 -9.61
CA CYS A 198 -5.02 10.04 -9.02
C CYS A 198 -4.86 11.34 -9.81
N PHE A 199 -4.86 11.26 -11.15
CA PHE A 199 -4.82 12.43 -12.04
C PHE A 199 -6.08 13.29 -11.88
N PHE A 200 -7.29 12.69 -11.91
CA PHE A 200 -8.56 13.39 -11.72
C PHE A 200 -8.70 14.06 -10.35
N ASN A 201 -8.31 13.36 -9.27
CA ASN A 201 -8.28 13.84 -7.90
C ASN A 201 -7.38 15.08 -7.77
N THR A 202 -6.14 14.95 -8.26
CA THR A 202 -5.15 16.03 -8.23
C THR A 202 -5.59 17.21 -9.10
N ALA A 203 -6.13 16.97 -10.29
CA ALA A 203 -6.67 18.03 -11.16
C ALA A 203 -7.83 18.79 -10.48
N SER A 204 -8.78 18.08 -9.89
CA SER A 204 -9.91 18.68 -9.16
C SER A 204 -9.44 19.55 -7.99
N ARG A 205 -8.45 19.06 -7.24
CA ARG A 205 -7.88 19.74 -6.06
C ARG A 205 -7.02 20.94 -6.44
N LEU A 206 -6.18 20.83 -7.47
CA LEU A 206 -5.42 21.95 -8.02
C LEU A 206 -6.36 23.04 -8.58
N ALA A 207 -7.48 22.67 -9.22
CA ALA A 207 -8.48 23.62 -9.69
C ALA A 207 -9.06 24.44 -8.52
N ARG A 208 -9.56 23.75 -7.50
CA ARG A 208 -10.09 24.35 -6.28
C ARG A 208 -9.05 25.21 -5.54
N TYR A 209 -7.84 24.70 -5.36
CA TYR A 209 -6.79 25.36 -4.58
C TYR A 209 -6.23 26.61 -5.27
N THR A 210 -6.08 26.58 -6.59
CA THR A 210 -5.40 27.66 -7.35
C THR A 210 -6.35 28.62 -8.07
N GLY A 211 -7.60 28.21 -8.32
CA GLY A 211 -8.55 28.92 -9.18
C GLY A 211 -8.22 28.83 -10.68
N ASN A 212 -7.23 28.04 -11.10
CA ASN A 212 -6.83 27.93 -12.50
C ASN A 212 -7.74 26.95 -13.27
N LYS A 213 -8.50 27.49 -14.23
CA LYS A 213 -9.45 26.79 -15.09
C LYS A 213 -8.86 25.59 -15.84
N THR A 214 -7.58 25.59 -16.20
CA THR A 214 -6.96 24.47 -16.93
C THR A 214 -6.98 23.16 -16.12
N TYR A 215 -6.87 23.23 -14.78
CA TYR A 215 -7.00 22.04 -13.95
C TYR A 215 -8.44 21.50 -13.96
N ALA A 216 -9.45 22.38 -13.95
CA ALA A 216 -10.87 22.01 -14.07
C ALA A 216 -11.21 21.41 -15.43
N GLU A 217 -10.62 21.94 -16.52
CA GLU A 217 -10.79 21.42 -17.88
C GLU A 217 -10.23 20.00 -18.02
N TRP A 218 -9.07 19.72 -17.42
CA TRP A 218 -8.53 18.37 -17.35
C TRP A 218 -9.37 17.45 -16.45
N ALA A 219 -9.86 17.92 -15.30
CA ALA A 219 -10.73 17.14 -14.44
C ALA A 219 -12.03 16.70 -15.15
N GLU A 220 -12.68 17.60 -15.91
CA GLU A 220 -13.82 17.25 -16.77
C GLU A 220 -13.44 16.25 -17.86
N LYS A 221 -12.29 16.43 -18.53
CA LYS A 221 -11.82 15.53 -19.60
C LYS A 221 -11.61 14.10 -19.09
N ILE A 222 -10.95 13.94 -17.94
CA ILE A 222 -10.65 12.62 -17.36
C ILE A 222 -11.94 11.95 -16.89
N PHE A 223 -12.85 12.68 -16.25
CA PHE A 223 -14.14 12.12 -15.83
C PHE A 223 -15.03 11.75 -17.01
N GLN A 224 -15.05 12.55 -18.07
CA GLN A 224 -15.82 12.22 -19.28
C GLN A 224 -15.25 10.98 -19.97
N TRP A 225 -13.93 10.84 -20.05
CA TRP A 225 -13.29 9.62 -20.59
C TRP A 225 -13.66 8.35 -19.80
N GLN A 226 -13.80 8.43 -18.48
CA GLN A 226 -14.26 7.30 -17.66
C GLN A 226 -15.70 6.87 -18.00
N LEU A 227 -16.58 7.83 -18.29
CA LEU A 227 -17.95 7.56 -18.76
C LEU A 227 -17.95 7.00 -20.19
N ASP A 228 -17.24 7.66 -21.11
CA ASP A 228 -17.20 7.31 -22.55
C ASP A 228 -16.59 5.93 -22.79
N THR A 229 -15.65 5.49 -21.93
CA THR A 229 -15.08 4.13 -21.96
C THR A 229 -15.90 3.09 -21.20
N GLY A 230 -16.94 3.50 -20.45
CA GLY A 230 -17.81 2.65 -19.64
C GLY A 230 -17.18 2.11 -18.36
N LEU A 231 -16.01 2.63 -17.96
CA LEU A 231 -15.31 2.28 -16.71
C LEU A 231 -16.02 2.87 -15.48
N ILE A 232 -16.67 4.02 -15.65
CA ILE A 232 -17.81 4.45 -14.82
C ILE A 232 -19.08 4.32 -15.67
N ASN A 233 -20.13 3.69 -15.14
CA ASN A 233 -21.38 3.44 -15.89
C ASN A 233 -22.58 4.26 -15.35
N ASP A 234 -23.76 4.09 -15.96
CA ASP A 234 -25.00 4.78 -15.58
C ASP A 234 -25.50 4.45 -14.15
N ASN A 235 -25.05 3.33 -13.55
CA ASN A 235 -25.34 2.96 -12.15
C ASN A 235 -24.30 3.54 -11.17
N TRP A 236 -23.30 4.27 -11.67
CA TRP A 236 -22.10 4.72 -10.95
C TRP A 236 -21.21 3.58 -10.42
N ASP A 237 -21.29 2.37 -11.00
CA ASP A 237 -20.29 1.34 -10.78
C ASP A 237 -18.92 1.86 -11.23
N VAL A 238 -17.86 1.61 -10.46
CA VAL A 238 -16.49 2.06 -10.77
C VAL A 238 -15.57 0.86 -10.94
N PHE A 239 -15.37 0.47 -12.20
CA PHE A 239 -14.62 -0.71 -12.61
C PHE A 239 -13.10 -0.48 -12.63
N ASP A 240 -12.32 -1.57 -12.62
CA ASP A 240 -10.87 -1.52 -12.40
C ASP A 240 -10.05 -0.94 -13.58
N GLY A 241 -10.41 -1.27 -14.81
CA GLY A 241 -9.65 -0.84 -15.99
C GLY A 241 -9.91 -1.66 -17.25
N ARG A 242 -9.06 -1.46 -18.26
CA ARG A 242 -9.06 -2.25 -19.52
C ARG A 242 -7.71 -2.22 -20.23
N HIS A 243 -7.40 -3.29 -20.97
CA HIS A 243 -6.21 -3.36 -21.82
C HIS A 243 -6.40 -2.60 -23.15
N VAL A 244 -5.31 -2.04 -23.67
CA VAL A 244 -5.11 -1.72 -25.08
C VAL A 244 -4.63 -3.00 -25.79
N LEU A 245 -5.25 -3.35 -26.91
CA LEU A 245 -4.95 -4.55 -27.67
C LEU A 245 -3.92 -4.29 -28.78
N GLN A 246 -3.43 -5.36 -29.41
CA GLN A 246 -2.41 -5.30 -30.48
C GLN A 246 -2.90 -4.73 -31.82
N ASP A 247 -4.20 -4.46 -31.93
CA ASP A 247 -4.86 -3.76 -33.05
C ASP A 247 -5.28 -2.32 -32.65
N ASP A 248 -4.66 -1.80 -31.59
CA ASP A 248 -4.88 -0.50 -30.94
C ASP A 248 -6.33 -0.26 -30.44
N SER A 249 -7.17 -1.29 -30.54
CA SER A 249 -8.51 -1.33 -29.99
C SER A 249 -8.51 -1.62 -28.48
N CYS A 250 -9.67 -1.50 -27.86
CA CYS A 250 -9.80 -1.50 -26.40
C CYS A 250 -10.45 -2.78 -25.90
N GLY A 251 -9.69 -3.53 -25.11
CA GLY A 251 -10.11 -4.78 -24.49
C GLY A 251 -11.35 -4.64 -23.62
N LYS A 252 -11.84 -5.78 -23.17
CA LYS A 252 -12.95 -5.87 -22.21
C LYS A 252 -12.56 -5.12 -20.93
N ILE A 253 -13.55 -4.48 -20.32
CA ILE A 253 -13.45 -3.90 -18.99
C ILE A 253 -13.28 -5.03 -17.98
N ASP A 254 -12.27 -4.94 -17.12
CA ASP A 254 -12.23 -5.72 -15.89
C ASP A 254 -13.24 -5.11 -14.91
N ARG A 255 -14.15 -5.95 -14.40
CA ARG A 255 -15.29 -5.57 -13.58
C ARG A 255 -15.06 -5.76 -12.07
N HIS A 256 -13.83 -6.02 -11.64
CA HIS A 256 -13.48 -5.82 -10.24
C HIS A 256 -13.83 -4.38 -9.80
N GLN A 257 -14.39 -4.24 -8.61
CA GLN A 257 -14.74 -2.96 -8.00
C GLN A 257 -14.10 -2.91 -6.60
N TRP A 258 -13.34 -1.85 -6.34
CA TRP A 258 -12.51 -1.68 -5.15
C TRP A 258 -12.85 -0.37 -4.44
N THR A 259 -12.77 -0.34 -3.10
CA THR A 259 -13.16 0.84 -2.30
C THR A 259 -12.42 2.11 -2.73
N TYR A 260 -11.13 1.97 -3.05
CA TYR A 260 -10.27 3.09 -3.43
C TYR A 260 -10.61 3.70 -4.82
N ASN A 261 -11.09 2.90 -5.77
CA ASN A 261 -11.51 3.39 -7.09
C ASN A 261 -12.79 4.23 -6.97
N ALA A 262 -13.78 3.76 -6.20
CA ALA A 262 -14.98 4.55 -5.94
C ALA A 262 -14.65 5.85 -5.16
N GLY A 263 -13.83 5.74 -4.10
CA GLY A 263 -13.45 6.86 -3.26
C GLY A 263 -12.67 7.97 -3.97
N VAL A 264 -11.70 7.63 -4.83
CA VAL A 264 -10.86 8.61 -5.52
C VAL A 264 -11.65 9.48 -6.51
N TYR A 265 -12.68 8.91 -7.16
CA TYR A 265 -13.60 9.65 -8.01
C TYR A 265 -14.67 10.42 -7.23
N LEU A 266 -15.18 9.86 -6.13
CA LEU A 266 -16.15 10.53 -5.26
C LEU A 266 -15.61 11.87 -4.75
N VAL A 267 -14.40 11.89 -4.20
CA VAL A 267 -13.79 13.13 -3.67
C VAL A 267 -13.42 14.11 -4.79
N GLY A 268 -12.96 13.63 -5.94
CA GLY A 268 -12.68 14.51 -7.09
C GLY A 268 -13.95 15.20 -7.58
N ALA A 269 -15.05 14.46 -7.73
CA ALA A 269 -16.35 15.02 -8.09
C ALA A 269 -16.87 16.02 -7.03
N ALA A 270 -16.72 15.70 -5.74
CA ALA A 270 -17.11 16.57 -4.63
C ALA A 270 -16.28 17.87 -4.60
N THR A 271 -15.00 17.78 -4.93
CA THR A 271 -14.08 18.92 -5.05
C THR A 271 -14.43 19.79 -6.24
N MET A 272 -14.78 19.18 -7.38
CA MET A 272 -15.26 19.91 -8.56
C MET A 272 -16.61 20.59 -8.32
N TRP A 273 -17.54 19.97 -7.58
CA TRP A 273 -18.75 20.64 -7.11
C TRP A 273 -18.40 21.88 -6.28
N ASN A 274 -17.50 21.75 -5.30
CA ASN A 274 -17.10 22.87 -4.44
C ASN A 274 -16.35 23.99 -5.17
N HIS A 275 -15.72 23.68 -6.32
CA HIS A 275 -15.03 24.65 -7.15
C HIS A 275 -15.96 25.37 -8.16
N THR A 276 -17.01 24.70 -8.63
CA THR A 276 -17.83 25.15 -9.79
C THR A 276 -19.28 25.50 -9.45
N GLU A 277 -19.80 25.00 -8.33
CA GLU A 277 -21.23 25.01 -7.96
C GLU A 277 -22.18 24.38 -9.01
N ASP A 278 -21.65 23.63 -9.99
CA ASP A 278 -22.43 22.98 -11.06
C ASP A 278 -23.21 21.76 -10.53
N GLU A 279 -24.52 21.77 -10.75
CA GLU A 279 -25.44 20.69 -10.40
C GLU A 279 -25.08 19.36 -11.08
N LYS A 280 -24.41 19.38 -12.23
CA LYS A 280 -23.81 18.18 -12.86
C LYS A 280 -22.80 17.50 -11.93
N TRP A 281 -21.90 18.27 -11.31
CA TRP A 281 -20.95 17.73 -10.34
C TRP A 281 -21.64 17.30 -9.06
N ARG A 282 -22.67 18.03 -8.61
CA ARG A 282 -23.50 17.62 -7.47
C ARG A 282 -24.13 16.23 -7.67
N ASN A 283 -24.68 16.00 -8.87
CA ASN A 283 -25.27 14.71 -9.25
C ASN A 283 -24.22 13.59 -9.40
N ARG A 284 -23.05 13.88 -9.99
CA ARG A 284 -21.92 12.93 -10.06
C ARG A 284 -21.49 12.48 -8.64
N THR A 285 -21.32 13.43 -7.71
CA THR A 285 -21.00 13.13 -6.30
C THR A 285 -22.10 12.32 -5.61
N ALA A 286 -23.37 12.65 -5.79
CA ALA A 286 -24.49 11.93 -5.18
C ALA A 286 -24.63 10.50 -5.71
N GLY A 287 -24.46 10.30 -7.03
CA GLY A 287 -24.49 8.99 -7.66
C GLY A 287 -23.35 8.08 -7.20
N LEU A 288 -22.11 8.59 -7.26
CA LEU A 288 -20.92 7.88 -6.75
C LEU A 288 -21.04 7.57 -5.26
N LEU A 289 -21.53 8.48 -4.43
CA LEU A 289 -21.71 8.21 -2.99
C LEU A 289 -22.71 7.08 -2.74
N ASN A 290 -23.86 7.08 -3.44
CA ASN A 290 -24.86 6.04 -3.27
C ASN A 290 -24.32 4.65 -3.68
N ASN A 291 -23.70 4.54 -4.87
CA ASN A 291 -23.06 3.28 -5.29
C ASN A 291 -21.96 2.85 -4.31
N THR A 292 -21.13 3.79 -3.83
CA THR A 292 -20.09 3.52 -2.83
C THR A 292 -20.68 2.94 -1.54
N VAL A 293 -21.82 3.45 -1.07
CA VAL A 293 -22.51 2.93 0.12
C VAL A 293 -23.08 1.54 -0.14
N ASP A 294 -23.82 1.36 -1.24
CA ASP A 294 -24.47 0.09 -1.58
C ASP A 294 -23.48 -1.05 -1.85
N MET A 295 -22.27 -0.74 -2.35
CA MET A 295 -21.27 -1.72 -2.79
C MET A 295 -20.21 -2.05 -1.72
N PHE A 296 -19.88 -1.11 -0.83
CA PHE A 296 -18.72 -1.23 0.07
C PHE A 296 -19.02 -1.09 1.57
N PHE A 297 -20.29 -0.94 1.96
CA PHE A 297 -20.68 -0.87 3.38
C PHE A 297 -21.73 -1.92 3.75
N THR A 298 -21.38 -2.81 4.68
CA THR A 298 -22.34 -3.73 5.32
C THR A 298 -22.55 -3.29 6.77
N ASP A 299 -23.81 -3.14 7.19
CA ASP A 299 -24.18 -2.58 8.51
C ASP A 299 -23.46 -1.25 8.85
N GLN A 300 -23.22 -0.42 7.82
CA GLN A 300 -22.47 0.85 7.88
C GLN A 300 -20.96 0.72 8.18
N VAL A 301 -20.39 -0.48 8.13
CA VAL A 301 -18.95 -0.76 8.25
C VAL A 301 -18.33 -0.97 6.85
N VAL A 302 -17.22 -0.27 6.56
CA VAL A 302 -16.51 -0.42 5.27
C VAL A 302 -15.80 -1.77 5.16
N TYR A 303 -15.90 -2.41 3.99
CA TYR A 303 -15.23 -3.68 3.69
C TYR A 303 -14.84 -3.79 2.21
N GLU A 304 -13.79 -4.56 1.92
CA GLU A 304 -13.41 -4.86 0.53
C GLU A 304 -14.20 -6.07 -0.01
N GLN A 305 -15.35 -5.78 -0.64
CA GLN A 305 -16.37 -6.77 -0.99
C GLN A 305 -15.86 -7.99 -1.78
N TYR A 306 -14.85 -7.82 -2.63
CA TYR A 306 -14.32 -8.89 -3.47
C TYR A 306 -13.43 -9.88 -2.70
N CYS A 307 -12.63 -9.39 -1.73
CA CYS A 307 -11.54 -10.16 -1.13
C CYS A 307 -11.61 -10.31 0.40
N GLU A 308 -12.36 -9.45 1.11
CA GLU A 308 -12.46 -9.50 2.57
C GLU A 308 -13.31 -10.68 3.07
N PRO A 309 -14.50 -11.00 2.50
CA PRO A 309 -15.32 -12.12 2.95
C PRO A 309 -14.66 -13.50 2.76
N SER A 310 -13.71 -13.61 1.82
CA SER A 310 -12.91 -14.81 1.56
C SER A 310 -11.57 -14.82 2.29
N GLY A 311 -11.21 -13.71 2.96
CA GLY A 311 -9.89 -13.48 3.55
C GLY A 311 -8.75 -13.30 2.55
N GLY A 312 -9.04 -13.23 1.24
CA GLY A 312 -8.07 -13.31 0.15
C GLY A 312 -7.31 -12.03 -0.23
N CYS A 313 -7.57 -10.89 0.43
CA CYS A 313 -6.92 -9.62 0.07
C CYS A 313 -5.38 -9.67 0.13
N ASN A 314 -4.71 -9.16 -0.91
CA ASN A 314 -3.24 -9.08 -1.02
C ASN A 314 -2.63 -7.96 -0.12
N GLN A 315 -1.38 -7.53 -0.37
CA GLN A 315 -0.80 -6.39 0.37
C GLN A 315 -1.55 -5.09 0.08
N ASP A 316 -1.69 -4.74 -1.19
CA ASP A 316 -2.28 -3.48 -1.66
C ASP A 316 -3.74 -3.31 -1.17
N GLN A 317 -4.58 -4.31 -1.41
CA GLN A 317 -6.00 -4.34 -1.06
C GLN A 317 -6.23 -4.21 0.45
N ARG A 318 -5.24 -4.57 1.29
CA ARG A 318 -5.32 -4.37 2.74
C ARG A 318 -5.13 -2.92 3.20
N THR A 319 -4.98 -1.98 2.27
CA THR A 319 -4.89 -0.54 2.54
C THR A 319 -6.10 0.27 2.03
N PHE A 320 -6.89 -0.29 1.10
CA PHE A 320 -7.83 0.49 0.28
C PHE A 320 -8.98 1.11 1.11
N LYS A 321 -9.49 0.39 2.12
CA LYS A 321 -10.60 0.88 2.96
C LYS A 321 -10.25 2.14 3.75
N GLY A 322 -9.00 2.32 4.17
CA GLY A 322 -8.52 3.55 4.83
C GLY A 322 -8.58 4.76 3.89
N TYR A 323 -8.20 4.57 2.62
CA TYR A 323 -8.29 5.63 1.60
C TYR A 323 -9.72 6.01 1.29
N LEU A 324 -10.65 5.05 1.23
CA LEU A 324 -12.07 5.37 1.09
C LEU A 324 -12.58 6.21 2.29
N LEU A 325 -12.20 5.87 3.52
CA LEU A 325 -12.54 6.68 4.69
C LEU A 325 -11.94 8.11 4.62
N ARG A 326 -10.69 8.25 4.15
CA ARG A 326 -10.05 9.55 3.89
C ARG A 326 -10.82 10.40 2.88
N TRP A 327 -11.21 9.79 1.77
CA TRP A 327 -11.90 10.49 0.69
C TRP A 327 -13.37 10.76 1.00
N LEU A 328 -14.02 9.94 1.83
CA LEU A 328 -15.31 10.25 2.45
C LEU A 328 -15.20 11.43 3.44
N ALA A 329 -14.16 11.48 4.26
CA ALA A 329 -13.91 12.60 5.19
C ALA A 329 -13.66 13.92 4.45
N HIS A 330 -12.83 13.92 3.40
CA HIS A 330 -12.64 15.09 2.54
C HIS A 330 -13.96 15.50 1.84
N THR A 331 -14.72 14.52 1.32
CA THR A 331 -16.06 14.75 0.72
C THR A 331 -17.04 15.39 1.70
N TRP A 332 -17.06 14.95 2.96
CA TRP A 332 -17.85 15.54 4.04
C TRP A 332 -17.53 17.04 4.24
N GLN A 333 -16.25 17.41 4.14
CA GLN A 333 -15.81 18.80 4.26
C GLN A 333 -16.24 19.64 3.05
N VAL A 334 -15.93 19.20 1.82
CA VAL A 334 -16.10 20.01 0.60
C VAL A 334 -17.49 19.93 -0.04
N ALA A 335 -18.30 18.89 0.23
CA ALA A 335 -19.65 18.73 -0.29
C ALA A 335 -20.69 18.56 0.84
N PRO A 336 -21.12 19.65 1.51
CA PRO A 336 -21.89 19.58 2.76
C PRO A 336 -23.24 18.84 2.70
N PHE A 337 -23.80 18.63 1.50
CA PHE A 337 -25.04 17.84 1.32
C PHE A 337 -24.83 16.33 1.50
N THR A 338 -23.58 15.85 1.60
CA THR A 338 -23.25 14.43 1.82
C THR A 338 -23.15 14.04 3.31
N ARG A 339 -23.14 15.03 4.21
CA ARG A 339 -22.72 14.86 5.62
C ARG A 339 -23.55 13.84 6.39
N ASP A 340 -24.87 13.91 6.26
CA ASP A 340 -25.81 13.03 6.97
C ASP A 340 -25.68 11.56 6.53
N ALA A 341 -25.26 11.32 5.28
CA ALA A 341 -24.96 9.99 4.77
C ALA A 341 -23.57 9.50 5.22
N ILE A 342 -22.56 10.37 5.23
CA ILE A 342 -21.17 9.98 5.51
C ILE A 342 -20.88 9.82 7.02
N THR A 343 -21.40 10.70 7.87
CA THR A 343 -21.14 10.65 9.33
C THR A 343 -21.41 9.29 10.00
N PRO A 344 -22.53 8.57 9.76
CA PRO A 344 -22.74 7.26 10.36
C PRO A 344 -21.74 6.20 9.87
N LEU A 345 -21.27 6.28 8.61
CA LEU A 345 -20.31 5.34 8.01
C LEU A 345 -18.93 5.47 8.67
N LEU A 346 -18.46 6.70 8.86
CA LEU A 346 -17.21 6.99 9.58
C LEU A 346 -17.30 6.53 11.04
N ARG A 347 -18.45 6.73 11.69
CA ARG A 347 -18.69 6.28 13.07
C ARG A 347 -18.65 4.77 13.20
N LYS A 348 -19.40 4.05 12.35
CA LYS A 348 -19.54 2.59 12.42
C LYS A 348 -18.28 1.85 12.00
N SER A 349 -17.58 2.36 10.99
CA SER A 349 -16.25 1.86 10.62
C SER A 349 -15.23 2.07 11.74
N GLY A 350 -15.26 3.22 12.43
CA GLY A 350 -14.44 3.46 13.62
C GLY A 350 -14.75 2.50 14.77
N GLU A 351 -16.04 2.29 15.08
CA GLU A 351 -16.50 1.35 16.11
C GLU A 351 -16.02 -0.09 15.83
N ALA A 352 -16.10 -0.55 14.58
CA ALA A 352 -15.66 -1.89 14.18
C ALA A 352 -14.13 -2.03 14.16
N ALA A 353 -13.40 -1.00 13.67
CA ALA A 353 -11.94 -0.97 13.72
C ALA A 353 -11.42 -1.05 15.16
N ALA A 354 -12.04 -0.33 16.11
CA ALA A 354 -11.66 -0.37 17.52
C ALA A 354 -11.83 -1.76 18.13
N ALA A 355 -12.89 -2.49 17.76
CA ALA A 355 -13.08 -3.88 18.17
C ALA A 355 -12.01 -4.83 17.60
N ALA A 356 -11.50 -4.56 16.39
CA ALA A 356 -10.44 -5.34 15.74
C ALA A 356 -9.02 -4.99 16.25
N CYS A 357 -8.82 -3.85 16.91
CA CYS A 357 -7.55 -3.41 17.52
C CYS A 357 -7.36 -3.97 18.94
N VAL A 358 -7.30 -5.30 19.02
CA VAL A 358 -7.07 -6.06 20.27
C VAL A 358 -5.92 -7.09 20.15
N GLY A 359 -5.16 -7.05 19.04
CA GLY A 359 -4.08 -8.01 18.78
C GLY A 359 -2.82 -7.75 19.61
N PRO A 360 -2.03 -8.81 19.90
CA PRO A 360 -0.82 -8.70 20.71
C PRO A 360 0.33 -8.00 19.98
N ALA A 361 1.33 -7.54 20.72
CA ALA A 361 2.61 -7.15 20.14
C ALA A 361 3.33 -8.38 19.56
N ILE A 362 3.80 -8.28 18.31
CA ILE A 362 4.52 -9.36 17.59
C ILE A 362 5.84 -8.81 17.01
N GLU A 363 6.74 -9.68 16.56
CA GLU A 363 8.10 -9.28 16.11
C GLU A 363 8.12 -8.11 15.09
N ASN A 364 7.15 -8.11 14.18
CA ASN A 364 6.97 -7.11 13.13
C ASN A 364 6.10 -5.91 13.55
N PHE A 365 5.39 -5.96 14.68
CA PHE A 365 4.56 -4.85 15.19
C PHE A 365 5.02 -4.45 16.60
N ARG A 366 5.82 -3.37 16.66
CA ARG A 366 6.46 -2.88 17.89
C ARG A 366 5.66 -1.75 18.56
N GLY A 367 4.33 -1.80 18.42
CA GLY A 367 3.37 -0.95 19.12
C GLY A 367 3.20 -1.37 20.59
N HIS A 368 2.08 -0.99 21.21
CA HIS A 368 1.74 -1.45 22.56
C HIS A 368 1.05 -2.82 22.52
N ASP A 369 1.24 -3.64 23.55
CA ASP A 369 0.62 -4.96 23.62
C ASP A 369 -0.91 -4.85 23.79
N GLY A 370 -1.65 -5.53 22.91
CA GLY A 370 -3.10 -5.38 22.77
C GLY A 370 -3.57 -4.27 21.82
N THR A 371 -2.68 -3.60 21.07
CA THR A 371 -3.03 -2.52 20.11
C THR A 371 -2.87 -2.87 18.63
N ALA A 372 -2.49 -4.11 18.28
CA ALA A 372 -2.37 -4.51 16.88
C ALA A 372 -3.76 -4.62 16.25
N CYS A 373 -3.96 -3.94 15.12
CA CYS A 373 -5.24 -3.91 14.42
C CYS A 373 -5.33 -5.01 13.35
N GLY A 374 -6.47 -5.72 13.32
CA GLY A 374 -6.82 -6.67 12.27
C GLY A 374 -7.32 -6.01 10.99
N PHE A 375 -7.35 -6.76 9.88
CA PHE A 375 -7.86 -6.23 8.61
C PHE A 375 -9.40 -6.31 8.53
N THR A 376 -9.96 -7.48 8.84
CA THR A 376 -11.40 -7.69 8.74
C THR A 376 -12.13 -6.94 9.84
N TRP A 377 -13.14 -6.16 9.44
CA TRP A 377 -14.06 -5.50 10.38
C TRP A 377 -15.47 -6.15 10.34
N LEU A 378 -15.57 -7.26 9.59
CA LEU A 378 -16.77 -8.09 9.49
C LEU A 378 -16.90 -9.03 10.70
N PRO A 379 -18.11 -9.50 11.04
CA PRO A 379 -18.32 -10.48 12.11
C PRO A 379 -17.51 -11.78 11.92
N ASN A 380 -16.53 -11.98 12.78
CA ASN A 380 -15.56 -13.09 12.70
C ASN A 380 -15.78 -14.11 13.85
N PRO A 381 -16.10 -15.40 13.56
CA PRO A 381 -16.33 -16.43 14.59
C PRO A 381 -15.11 -16.76 15.47
N GLN A 382 -13.89 -16.42 15.03
CA GLN A 382 -12.66 -16.65 15.79
C GLN A 382 -12.36 -15.52 16.81
N GLY A 383 -13.13 -14.42 16.78
CA GLY A 383 -12.88 -13.19 17.54
C GLY A 383 -12.68 -12.00 16.60
N PRO A 384 -12.75 -10.75 17.09
CA PRO A 384 -12.75 -9.56 16.23
C PRO A 384 -11.38 -9.24 15.61
N PHE A 385 -10.30 -9.84 16.11
CA PHE A 385 -8.96 -9.75 15.53
C PHE A 385 -8.67 -11.00 14.68
N ASP A 386 -8.38 -10.81 13.39
CA ASP A 386 -8.16 -11.88 12.41
C ASP A 386 -6.71 -12.39 12.33
N GLY A 387 -5.80 -11.83 13.13
CA GLY A 387 -4.38 -12.17 13.10
C GLY A 387 -3.60 -11.54 11.94
N LYS A 388 -4.24 -10.73 11.08
CA LYS A 388 -3.54 -9.94 10.06
C LYS A 388 -3.00 -8.67 10.70
N VAL A 389 -1.71 -8.40 10.51
CA VAL A 389 -1.02 -7.24 11.10
C VAL A 389 0.01 -6.72 10.10
N GLY A 390 -0.03 -5.42 9.83
CA GLY A 390 0.81 -4.76 8.84
C GLY A 390 0.51 -3.26 8.76
N VAL A 391 1.22 -2.57 7.86
CA VAL A 391 1.03 -1.13 7.59
C VAL A 391 -0.42 -0.84 7.21
N GLY A 392 -0.97 -1.52 6.20
CA GLY A 392 -2.35 -1.35 5.76
C GLY A 392 -3.39 -1.50 6.88
N GLU A 393 -3.33 -2.55 7.68
CA GLU A 393 -4.29 -2.78 8.78
C GLU A 393 -4.24 -1.68 9.84
N GLN A 394 -3.03 -1.30 10.27
CA GLN A 394 -2.84 -0.27 11.28
C GLN A 394 -3.17 1.14 10.74
N MET A 395 -2.94 1.37 9.45
CA MET A 395 -3.29 2.59 8.73
C MET A 395 -4.81 2.75 8.57
N ASN A 396 -5.52 1.69 8.16
CA ASN A 396 -6.98 1.70 8.06
C ASN A 396 -7.63 2.05 9.42
N ALA A 397 -7.12 1.48 10.51
CA ALA A 397 -7.62 1.77 11.85
C ALA A 397 -7.33 3.23 12.28
N LEU A 398 -6.13 3.74 11.98
CA LEU A 398 -5.80 5.15 12.21
C LEU A 398 -6.75 6.09 11.44
N ASP A 399 -6.95 5.85 10.14
CA ASP A 399 -7.93 6.54 9.30
C ASP A 399 -9.33 6.49 9.93
N ALA A 400 -9.82 5.30 10.29
CA ALA A 400 -11.14 5.12 10.91
C ALA A 400 -11.31 5.84 12.25
N PHE A 401 -10.25 5.97 13.04
CA PHE A 401 -10.29 6.74 14.29
C PHE A 401 -10.29 8.24 14.02
N MET A 402 -9.31 8.75 13.29
CA MET A 402 -9.08 10.20 13.21
C MET A 402 -10.14 10.95 12.41
N TYR A 403 -10.74 10.36 11.37
CA TYR A 403 -11.82 11.05 10.63
C TYR A 403 -13.13 11.19 11.40
N ASN A 404 -13.28 10.56 12.57
CA ASN A 404 -14.37 10.90 13.50
C ASN A 404 -14.20 12.30 14.14
N LEU A 405 -13.10 13.01 13.86
CA LEU A 405 -12.84 14.42 14.20
C LEU A 405 -13.11 15.39 13.03
N VAL A 406 -13.54 14.92 11.85
CA VAL A 406 -13.65 15.72 10.61
C VAL A 406 -14.53 16.98 10.73
N ALA A 407 -15.52 16.96 11.64
CA ALA A 407 -16.42 18.09 11.89
C ALA A 407 -15.76 19.23 12.69
N ASP A 408 -14.64 18.97 13.36
CA ASP A 408 -13.82 19.95 14.09
C ASP A 408 -12.55 20.34 13.32
N ALA A 409 -12.13 19.51 12.35
CA ALA A 409 -10.98 19.78 11.50
C ALA A 409 -11.22 20.97 10.55
N ARG A 410 -10.14 21.63 10.14
CA ARG A 410 -10.19 22.75 9.21
C ARG A 410 -10.64 22.25 7.82
N PRO A 411 -11.55 22.94 7.11
CA PRO A 411 -11.77 22.67 5.70
C PRO A 411 -10.47 22.83 4.89
N PRO A 412 -10.27 22.05 3.81
CA PRO A 412 -9.11 22.17 2.94
C PRO A 412 -8.95 23.61 2.42
N VAL A 413 -7.79 24.23 2.63
CA VAL A 413 -7.57 25.63 2.27
C VAL A 413 -7.45 25.84 0.76
N THR A 414 -7.39 27.10 0.34
CA THR A 414 -7.02 27.50 -1.02
C THR A 414 -5.87 28.50 -0.96
N LYS A 415 -5.21 28.77 -2.10
CA LYS A 415 -4.21 29.84 -2.22
C LYS A 415 -4.75 31.22 -1.81
N SER A 416 -6.05 31.45 -1.97
CA SER A 416 -6.76 32.67 -1.53
C SER A 416 -7.17 32.66 -0.05
N ASP A 417 -7.25 31.48 0.57
CA ASP A 417 -7.77 31.28 1.94
C ASP A 417 -6.69 30.71 2.87
N GLY A 418 -5.54 31.38 2.90
CA GLY A 418 -4.46 31.07 3.84
C GLY A 418 -3.57 29.87 3.52
N GLY A 419 -3.67 29.28 2.32
CA GLY A 419 -2.68 28.33 1.81
C GLY A 419 -1.30 28.97 1.63
N THR A 420 -0.27 28.35 2.21
CA THR A 420 1.09 28.93 2.30
C THR A 420 2.08 28.35 1.28
N SER A 421 1.87 27.10 0.85
CA SER A 421 2.86 26.38 0.04
C SER A 421 3.07 26.98 -1.34
N ARG A 422 4.35 27.12 -1.75
CA ARG A 422 4.72 27.74 -3.02
C ARG A 422 4.51 26.78 -4.19
N GLY A 423 3.94 27.28 -5.28
CA GLY A 423 3.70 26.51 -6.50
C GLY A 423 4.87 26.56 -7.49
N ASN A 424 4.89 25.61 -8.42
CA ASN A 424 5.78 25.56 -9.58
C ASN A 424 4.95 25.21 -10.84
N PRO A 425 4.29 26.20 -11.48
CA PRO A 425 3.44 25.95 -12.65
C PRO A 425 4.18 25.34 -13.86
N SER A 426 5.52 25.37 -13.85
CA SER A 426 6.42 24.89 -14.90
C SER A 426 7.18 23.59 -14.55
N GLY A 427 6.89 22.95 -13.41
CA GLY A 427 7.45 21.64 -13.06
C GLY A 427 7.01 20.53 -14.02
N GLY A 428 7.79 19.46 -14.17
CA GLY A 428 7.44 18.29 -15.00
C GLY A 428 7.41 18.50 -16.53
N VAL A 429 7.41 19.75 -17.03
CA VAL A 429 7.22 20.08 -18.47
C VAL A 429 8.39 19.59 -19.37
N SER A 430 9.56 19.27 -18.80
CA SER A 430 10.78 18.91 -19.54
C SER A 430 10.94 17.42 -19.89
N ASP A 431 9.96 16.59 -19.57
CA ASP A 431 10.18 15.17 -19.27
C ASP A 431 10.11 14.20 -20.46
N GLU A 432 9.99 14.72 -21.70
CA GLU A 432 10.17 13.95 -22.94
C GLU A 432 11.49 13.16 -22.99
N LYS A 433 12.48 13.54 -22.17
CA LYS A 433 13.79 12.87 -22.06
C LYS A 433 13.83 11.73 -21.03
N LYS A 434 12.90 11.68 -20.06
CA LYS A 434 12.85 10.61 -19.04
C LYS A 434 12.16 9.37 -19.59
N ILE A 435 11.05 9.57 -20.31
CA ILE A 435 10.29 8.49 -20.93
C ILE A 435 10.98 8.11 -22.24
N HIS A 436 11.92 7.15 -22.19
CA HIS A 436 12.53 6.58 -23.38
C HIS A 436 11.46 5.88 -24.24
N ARG A 437 10.94 6.58 -25.25
CA ARG A 437 10.17 5.97 -26.33
C ARG A 437 11.14 5.18 -27.21
N ASP A 438 11.02 3.85 -27.21
CA ASP A 438 11.83 2.99 -28.06
C ASP A 438 11.70 3.38 -29.54
N ARG A 439 12.83 3.66 -30.19
CA ARG A 439 12.84 3.92 -31.63
C ARG A 439 12.36 2.68 -32.38
N PRO A 440 11.58 2.81 -33.48
CA PRO A 440 11.13 1.67 -34.26
C PRO A 440 12.29 0.73 -34.63
N MET A 441 12.13 -0.58 -34.35
CA MET A 441 13.15 -1.59 -34.64
C MET A 441 13.49 -1.60 -36.13
N THR A 442 14.72 -1.23 -36.48
CA THR A 442 15.19 -1.24 -37.86
C THR A 442 15.50 -2.67 -38.32
N VAL A 443 15.68 -2.83 -39.63
CA VAL A 443 16.17 -4.08 -40.22
C VAL A 443 17.54 -4.47 -39.63
N ALA A 444 18.40 -3.49 -39.32
CA ALA A 444 19.71 -3.75 -38.70
C ALA A 444 19.58 -4.32 -37.29
N ASP A 445 18.66 -3.79 -36.46
CA ASP A 445 18.42 -4.29 -35.10
C ASP A 445 17.88 -5.74 -35.14
N ARG A 446 16.95 -6.02 -36.06
CA ARG A 446 16.38 -7.38 -36.26
C ARG A 446 17.43 -8.37 -36.75
N VAL A 447 18.32 -7.97 -37.66
CA VAL A 447 19.43 -8.80 -38.14
C VAL A 447 20.45 -9.04 -37.02
N GLY A 448 20.81 -8.00 -36.25
CA GLY A 448 21.72 -8.11 -35.10
C GLY A 448 21.17 -9.06 -34.03
N ALA A 449 19.90 -8.92 -33.65
CA ALA A 449 19.23 -9.84 -32.75
C ALA A 449 19.24 -11.28 -33.28
N GLY A 450 18.93 -11.49 -34.55
CA GLY A 450 19.00 -12.81 -35.21
C GLY A 450 20.39 -13.45 -35.14
N PHE A 451 21.47 -12.68 -35.36
CA PHE A 451 22.85 -13.15 -35.21
C PHE A 451 23.17 -13.52 -33.75
N VAL A 452 22.79 -12.67 -32.77
CA VAL A 452 23.03 -12.95 -31.34
C VAL A 452 22.27 -14.21 -30.91
N THR A 453 20.99 -14.36 -31.29
CA THR A 453 20.22 -15.58 -31.02
C THR A 453 20.86 -16.82 -31.67
N ALA A 454 21.32 -16.73 -32.92
CA ALA A 454 21.99 -17.84 -33.59
C ALA A 454 23.31 -18.23 -32.89
N ILE A 455 24.10 -17.26 -32.43
CA ILE A 455 25.33 -17.50 -31.66
C ILE A 455 25.03 -18.16 -30.31
N LEU A 456 24.02 -17.68 -29.58
CA LEU A 456 23.62 -18.25 -28.29
C LEU A 456 23.09 -19.69 -28.45
N VAL A 457 22.25 -19.95 -29.46
CA VAL A 457 21.76 -21.30 -29.77
C VAL A 457 22.91 -22.22 -30.18
N ALA A 458 23.82 -21.77 -31.04
CA ALA A 458 25.00 -22.54 -31.42
C ALA A 458 25.93 -22.83 -30.22
N GLY A 459 26.09 -21.87 -29.30
CA GLY A 459 26.84 -22.04 -28.06
C GLY A 459 26.20 -23.07 -27.12
N MET A 460 24.88 -23.02 -26.92
CA MET A 460 24.16 -24.01 -26.12
C MET A 460 24.22 -25.41 -26.73
N VAL A 461 24.09 -25.53 -28.05
CA VAL A 461 24.24 -26.82 -28.76
C VAL A 461 25.67 -27.34 -28.65
N ALA A 462 26.69 -26.49 -28.84
CA ALA A 462 28.09 -26.86 -28.69
C ALA A 462 28.39 -27.37 -27.27
N PHE A 463 27.95 -26.64 -26.24
CA PHE A 463 28.10 -27.04 -24.84
C PHE A 463 27.41 -28.38 -24.53
N ALA A 464 26.16 -28.58 -24.99
CA ALA A 464 25.46 -29.84 -24.84
C ALA A 464 26.18 -31.01 -25.54
N THR A 465 26.69 -30.81 -26.76
CA THR A 465 27.47 -31.84 -27.46
C THR A 465 28.83 -32.12 -26.81
N TRP A 466 29.45 -31.13 -26.16
CA TRP A 466 30.69 -31.30 -25.40
C TRP A 466 30.47 -32.18 -24.17
N MET A 467 29.43 -31.93 -23.36
CA MET A 467 29.12 -32.79 -22.19
C MET A 467 28.85 -34.24 -22.60
N VAL A 468 28.07 -34.46 -23.67
CA VAL A 468 27.77 -35.81 -24.21
C VAL A 468 29.01 -36.49 -24.83
N TRP A 469 30.02 -35.72 -25.24
CA TRP A 469 31.30 -36.25 -25.71
C TRP A 469 32.23 -36.63 -24.55
N GLU A 470 32.26 -35.82 -23.49
CA GLU A 470 33.05 -36.05 -22.28
C GLU A 470 32.54 -37.27 -21.49
N GLU A 471 31.21 -37.41 -21.32
CA GLU A 471 30.58 -38.59 -20.70
C GLU A 471 31.02 -39.90 -21.38
N LYS A 472 31.09 -39.91 -22.72
CA LYS A 472 31.60 -41.05 -23.51
C LYS A 472 33.10 -41.30 -23.33
N HIS A 473 33.89 -40.29 -22.98
CA HIS A 473 35.32 -40.47 -22.71
C HIS A 473 35.58 -41.00 -21.31
N VAL A 474 34.76 -40.62 -20.32
CA VAL A 474 34.80 -41.19 -18.96
C VAL A 474 34.47 -42.69 -18.99
N LEU A 475 33.43 -43.08 -19.74
CA LEU A 475 32.99 -44.48 -19.89
C LEU A 475 33.97 -45.39 -20.68
N LEU A 476 35.04 -44.85 -21.27
CA LEU A 476 36.00 -45.59 -22.09
C LEU A 476 37.41 -45.67 -21.49
N GLN A 477 37.64 -45.17 -20.27
CA GLN A 477 38.95 -45.31 -19.60
C GLN A 477 39.12 -46.74 -19.03
N PRO A 478 40.21 -47.46 -19.36
CA PRO A 478 40.45 -48.80 -18.83
C PRO A 478 40.88 -48.74 -17.36
N VAL A 479 40.19 -49.50 -16.50
CA VAL A 479 40.52 -49.65 -15.08
C VAL A 479 41.94 -50.23 -14.93
N PRO A 480 42.83 -49.63 -14.12
CA PRO A 480 44.20 -50.11 -13.96
C PRO A 480 44.24 -51.51 -13.29
N PRO A 481 45.14 -52.41 -13.74
CA PRO A 481 45.10 -53.82 -13.34
C PRO A 481 45.65 -54.06 -11.93
N LEU A 482 44.89 -54.80 -11.12
CA LEU A 482 45.29 -55.32 -9.82
C LEU A 482 46.57 -56.18 -9.94
N HIS A 483 47.67 -55.71 -9.36
CA HIS A 483 48.90 -56.48 -9.22
C HIS A 483 48.74 -57.59 -8.17
N GLY A 484 48.88 -58.85 -8.57
CA GLY A 484 48.79 -60.00 -7.67
C GLY A 484 50.08 -60.83 -7.63
N SER A 485 50.69 -60.98 -6.46
CA SER A 485 51.64 -62.09 -6.21
C SER A 485 51.78 -62.46 -4.73
N LYS A 486 51.11 -63.57 -4.37
CA LYS A 486 51.56 -64.65 -3.46
C LYS A 486 52.44 -64.29 -2.23
N ARG A 487 51.87 -64.51 -1.03
CA ARG A 487 52.53 -65.37 -0.04
C ARG A 487 51.51 -66.25 0.72
N ALA A 488 51.99 -67.32 1.33
CA ALA A 488 51.23 -68.55 1.58
C ALA A 488 50.60 -68.66 2.98
N SER A 489 49.56 -69.50 3.05
CA SER A 489 49.07 -70.32 4.19
C SER A 489 48.65 -69.59 5.50
N LYS A 490 47.55 -69.97 6.17
CA LYS A 490 46.96 -71.31 6.36
C LYS A 490 45.41 -71.32 6.45
N LEU A 491 44.83 -72.50 6.22
CA LEU A 491 43.50 -73.00 6.65
C LEU A 491 43.53 -73.43 8.15
N PRO A 492 42.40 -73.82 8.82
CA PRO A 492 41.00 -73.98 8.39
C PRO A 492 39.92 -73.39 9.36
N ALA A 493 38.66 -73.83 9.18
CA ALA A 493 37.54 -73.94 10.15
C ALA A 493 36.82 -72.64 10.58
N ASP A 494 35.65 -72.27 10.04
CA ASP A 494 34.30 -72.92 10.13
C ASP A 494 33.64 -72.89 11.54
N GLN A 495 32.35 -72.52 11.53
CA GLN A 495 31.29 -72.66 12.56
C GLN A 495 31.08 -71.63 13.70
N ARG A 496 29.83 -71.12 13.74
CA ARG A 496 29.02 -70.60 14.87
C ARG A 496 29.55 -69.32 15.58
N GLY A 497 28.84 -68.21 15.70
CA GLY A 497 27.39 -67.96 15.66
C GLY A 497 26.98 -67.07 16.86
N GLY A 498 25.83 -66.38 16.76
CA GLY A 498 25.14 -65.73 17.89
C GLY A 498 25.51 -64.27 18.22
N ALA A 499 24.52 -63.55 18.78
CA ALA A 499 24.52 -62.23 19.44
C ALA A 499 25.13 -61.02 18.66
N GLU A 500 24.48 -59.85 18.51
CA GLU A 500 23.59 -59.03 19.37
C GLU A 500 24.34 -58.23 20.45
N ILE A 501 23.91 -56.97 20.67
CA ILE A 501 24.52 -55.93 21.56
C ILE A 501 25.88 -55.44 21.01
N GLY A 502 26.26 -54.17 20.96
CA GLY A 502 25.78 -52.88 21.51
C GLY A 502 27.04 -52.02 21.77
N GLN A 503 27.02 -50.70 21.86
CA GLN A 503 25.92 -49.72 21.93
C GLN A 503 26.10 -48.61 20.87
#